data_AF-A0A290XBZ6-F1
#
_entry.id   AF-A0A290XBZ6-F1
#
_cell.length_a   1.000
_cell.length_b   1.000
_cell.length_c   1.000
_cell.angle_alpha   90.00
_cell.angle_beta   90.00
_cell.angle_gamma   90.00
#
_symmetry.space_group_name_H-M   'P 1'
#
loop_
_entity.id
_entity.type
_entity.pdbx_description
1 polymer ?
#
loop_
_entity_poly.entity_id
_entity_poly.type
_entity_poly.pdbx_seq_one_letter_code
_entity_poly.pdbx_strand_id
1 'polypeptide(L)'
;MSLDPAVRARIETLLQGNRAVLFMKGSPTTPQCGFSAKAVSALEAVGVDYATVNVLEDGEIREGIKAYGDWPTIPQLYVDGELVGGSDIIEQMVGSGELHGLFGVAPPDRTPPSISITPAAREMIAKAVGDAGGDYVLQVDIDASFRTRLQLAPRSASAILARADGIDVQFDLAGARRADGMTIDFADDIRGRGLVIENPNAPRPVQEISPAEANDRLAAGTLTLVDVRPPEERATASVARPFEVLDGDAITRLQQLPKDTPLAFLCHRGGRSQQAAEHFRNQGFTQVYNVVGGIDAWSDSVDGSVPKY
;
A
#
# COMPACT_ATOMS: atom_id res chain seq x y z
N MET A 1 -4.08 -17.57 41.89
CA MET A 1 -4.47 -16.86 43.14
C MET A 1 -5.97 -16.58 43.03
N SER A 2 -6.73 -16.73 44.09
CA SER A 2 -8.15 -16.35 44.08
C SER A 2 -8.28 -14.84 43.88
N LEU A 3 -9.09 -14.42 42.91
CA LEU A 3 -9.37 -13.01 42.65
C LEU A 3 -10.13 -12.39 43.84
N ASP A 4 -9.63 -11.27 44.37
CA ASP A 4 -10.30 -10.54 45.46
C ASP A 4 -11.71 -10.10 45.02
N PRO A 5 -12.77 -10.33 45.83
CA PRO A 5 -14.15 -9.97 45.47
C PRO A 5 -14.37 -8.49 45.14
N ALA A 6 -13.65 -7.57 45.80
CA ALA A 6 -13.75 -6.15 45.53
C ALA A 6 -13.11 -5.79 44.18
N VAL A 7 -11.95 -6.39 43.87
CA VAL A 7 -11.29 -6.21 42.56
C VAL A 7 -12.14 -6.79 41.43
N ARG A 8 -12.75 -7.97 41.65
CA ARG A 8 -13.71 -8.57 40.72
C ARG A 8 -14.86 -7.62 40.40
N ALA A 9 -15.51 -7.05 41.42
CA ALA A 9 -16.62 -6.12 41.23
C ALA A 9 -16.22 -4.86 40.44
N ARG A 10 -15.00 -4.34 40.66
CA ARG A 10 -14.45 -3.21 39.89
C ARG A 10 -14.27 -3.57 38.41
N ILE A 11 -13.72 -4.75 38.11
CA ILE A 11 -13.56 -5.24 36.73
C ILE A 11 -14.93 -5.41 36.06
N GLU A 12 -15.88 -6.07 36.72
CA GLU A 12 -17.23 -6.29 36.20
C GLU A 12 -17.95 -4.96 35.92
N THR A 13 -17.78 -3.96 36.78
CA THR A 13 -18.33 -2.61 36.55
C THR A 13 -17.76 -1.94 35.29
N LEU A 14 -16.45 -2.04 35.08
CA LEU A 14 -15.78 -1.50 33.88
C LEU A 14 -16.29 -2.17 32.60
N LEU A 15 -16.46 -3.50 32.65
CA LEU A 15 -16.95 -4.31 31.53
C LEU A 15 -18.44 -4.09 31.25
N GLN A 16 -19.27 -3.87 32.26
CA GLN A 16 -20.70 -3.59 32.07
C GLN A 16 -20.97 -2.18 31.57
N GLY A 17 -20.09 -1.22 31.92
CA GLY A 17 -20.23 0.17 31.50
C GLY A 17 -19.85 0.42 30.04
N ASN A 18 -19.18 -0.53 29.38
CA ASN A 18 -18.63 -0.34 28.04
C ASN A 18 -18.77 -1.63 27.24
N ARG A 19 -19.30 -1.52 26.01
CA ARG A 19 -19.39 -2.67 25.10
C ARG A 19 -18.03 -3.33 24.86
N ALA A 20 -16.97 -2.55 24.72
CA ALA A 20 -15.62 -3.04 24.52
C ALA A 20 -14.64 -2.34 25.45
N VAL A 21 -13.75 -3.13 26.08
CA VAL A 21 -12.72 -2.63 27.00
C VAL A 21 -11.39 -3.29 26.69
N LEU A 22 -10.37 -2.46 26.42
CA LEU A 22 -8.99 -2.90 26.26
C LEU A 22 -8.20 -2.60 27.54
N PHE A 23 -7.82 -3.65 28.26
CA PHE A 23 -6.84 -3.55 29.34
C PHE A 23 -5.44 -3.52 28.73
N MET A 24 -4.70 -2.42 28.91
CA MET A 24 -3.43 -2.19 28.23
C MET A 24 -2.39 -1.53 29.15
N LYS A 25 -1.13 -1.52 28.70
CA LYS A 25 -0.03 -0.81 29.37
C LYS A 25 0.16 0.57 28.72
N GLY A 26 -0.18 1.63 29.44
CA GLY A 26 -0.25 3.00 28.91
C GLY A 26 -1.64 3.36 28.41
N SER A 27 -1.72 4.28 27.45
CA SER A 27 -2.95 4.74 26.80
C SER A 27 -2.87 4.57 25.28
N PRO A 28 -3.98 4.68 24.53
CA PRO A 28 -3.95 4.65 23.06
C PRO A 28 -2.97 5.64 22.44
N THR A 29 -2.92 6.86 22.97
CA THR A 29 -2.01 7.92 22.49
C THR A 29 -0.57 7.75 22.95
N THR A 30 -0.33 6.97 24.01
CA THR A 30 1.00 6.80 24.61
C THR A 30 1.14 5.37 25.16
N PRO A 31 1.19 4.36 24.27
CA PRO A 31 1.33 2.97 24.69
C PRO A 31 2.73 2.74 25.26
N GLN A 32 2.81 2.05 26.40
CA GLN A 32 4.06 1.75 27.10
C GLN A 32 4.52 0.29 26.88
N CYS A 33 3.92 -0.41 25.92
CA CYS A 33 4.27 -1.77 25.54
C CYS A 33 3.94 -2.00 24.06
N GLY A 34 4.84 -2.64 23.30
CA GLY A 34 4.64 -2.92 21.88
C GLY A 34 3.38 -3.75 21.58
N PHE A 35 3.06 -4.74 22.41
CA PHE A 35 1.80 -5.51 22.25
C PHE A 35 0.55 -4.67 22.51
N SER A 36 0.61 -3.73 23.46
CA SER A 36 -0.48 -2.78 23.69
C SER A 36 -0.64 -1.82 22.51
N ALA A 37 0.45 -1.36 21.91
CA ALA A 37 0.42 -0.54 20.70
C ALA A 37 -0.21 -1.30 19.51
N LYS A 38 0.18 -2.56 19.31
CA LYS A 38 -0.40 -3.43 18.27
C LYS A 38 -1.90 -3.62 18.42
N ALA A 39 -2.38 -3.95 19.63
CA ALA A 39 -3.80 -4.13 19.89
C ALA A 39 -4.61 -2.83 19.62
N VAL A 40 -4.07 -1.67 19.98
CA VAL A 40 -4.66 -0.36 19.67
C VAL A 40 -4.72 -0.14 18.16
N SER A 41 -3.61 -0.31 17.44
CA SER A 41 -3.58 -0.16 15.98
C SER A 41 -4.55 -1.10 15.26
N ALA A 42 -4.71 -2.34 15.76
CA ALA A 42 -5.64 -3.29 15.20
C ALA A 42 -7.11 -2.85 15.39
N LEU A 43 -7.48 -2.39 16.59
CA LEU A 43 -8.83 -1.87 16.86
C LEU A 43 -9.14 -0.59 16.08
N GLU A 44 -8.17 0.31 15.97
CA GLU A 44 -8.30 1.54 15.16
C GLU A 44 -8.51 1.22 13.68
N ALA A 45 -7.87 0.16 13.16
CA ALA A 45 -8.06 -0.28 11.79
C ALA A 45 -9.49 -0.80 11.50
N VAL A 46 -10.20 -1.31 12.51
CA VAL A 46 -11.63 -1.69 12.42
C VAL A 46 -12.53 -0.45 12.50
N GLY A 47 -12.08 0.61 13.18
CA GLY A 47 -12.84 1.84 13.36
C GLY A 47 -13.99 1.71 14.36
N VAL A 48 -13.76 0.97 15.45
CA VAL A 48 -14.75 0.72 16.52
C VAL A 48 -14.45 1.53 17.78
N ASP A 49 -15.50 1.91 18.49
CA ASP A 49 -15.36 2.55 19.81
C ASP A 49 -15.05 1.50 20.88
N TYR A 50 -14.08 1.81 21.75
CA TYR A 50 -13.71 0.99 22.89
C TYR A 50 -13.17 1.86 24.03
N ALA A 51 -13.38 1.43 25.26
CA ALA A 51 -12.76 2.02 26.43
C ALA A 51 -11.38 1.39 26.70
N THR A 52 -10.50 2.12 27.36
CA THR A 52 -9.19 1.60 27.76
C THR A 52 -8.95 1.71 29.25
N VAL A 53 -8.26 0.73 29.81
CA VAL A 53 -7.82 0.72 31.21
C VAL A 53 -6.31 0.58 31.25
N ASN A 54 -5.61 1.60 31.77
CA ASN A 54 -4.17 1.56 31.96
C ASN A 54 -3.80 0.74 33.20
N VAL A 55 -3.40 -0.52 33.01
CA VAL A 55 -3.06 -1.42 34.12
C VAL A 55 -1.74 -1.07 34.81
N LEU A 56 -0.97 -0.09 34.31
CA LEU A 56 0.25 0.36 34.98
C LEU A 56 -0.04 1.31 36.15
N GLU A 57 -1.20 1.97 36.14
CA GLU A 57 -1.63 2.88 37.21
C GLU A 57 -2.33 2.14 38.36
N ASP A 58 -2.78 0.91 38.13
CA ASP A 58 -3.47 0.09 39.12
C ASP A 58 -2.96 -1.35 39.13
N GLY A 59 -2.14 -1.66 40.12
CA GLY A 59 -1.55 -2.99 40.31
C GLY A 59 -2.56 -4.08 40.67
N GLU A 60 -3.66 -3.74 41.35
CA GLU A 60 -4.71 -4.70 41.69
C GLU A 60 -5.49 -5.11 40.44
N ILE A 61 -5.86 -4.15 39.60
CA ILE A 61 -6.51 -4.42 38.32
C ILE A 61 -5.57 -5.20 37.39
N ARG A 62 -4.27 -4.88 37.39
CA ARG A 62 -3.28 -5.57 36.55
C ARG A 62 -3.19 -7.07 36.82
N GLU A 63 -3.12 -7.46 38.09
CA GLU A 63 -3.08 -8.89 38.45
C GLU A 63 -4.49 -9.49 38.46
N GLY A 64 -5.50 -8.68 38.82
CA GLY A 64 -6.89 -9.08 38.88
C GLY A 64 -7.46 -9.48 37.52
N ILE A 65 -7.21 -8.71 36.46
CA ILE A 65 -7.74 -9.00 35.13
C ILE A 65 -7.17 -10.28 34.54
N LYS A 66 -5.91 -10.62 34.87
CA LYS A 66 -5.31 -11.90 34.47
C LYS A 66 -6.00 -13.08 35.12
N ALA A 67 -6.33 -12.96 36.40
CA ALA A 67 -7.05 -13.99 37.14
C ALA A 67 -8.54 -14.04 36.73
N TYR A 68 -9.14 -12.91 36.36
CA TYR A 68 -10.53 -12.83 35.93
C TYR A 68 -10.76 -13.56 34.60
N GLY A 69 -9.94 -13.29 33.59
CA GLY A 69 -10.04 -13.91 32.27
C GLY A 69 -9.30 -15.23 32.11
N ASP A 70 -8.68 -15.75 33.18
CA ASP A 70 -7.75 -16.89 33.12
C ASP A 70 -6.68 -16.73 32.02
N TRP A 71 -6.15 -15.51 31.90
CA TRP A 71 -5.26 -15.11 30.82
C TRP A 71 -4.01 -14.38 31.35
N PRO A 72 -2.80 -14.91 31.13
CA PRO A 72 -1.62 -14.45 31.86
C PRO A 72 -1.02 -13.12 31.39
N THR A 73 -1.36 -12.65 30.18
CA THR A 73 -0.69 -11.51 29.53
C THR A 73 -1.58 -10.29 29.35
N ILE A 74 -0.96 -9.15 29.03
CA ILE A 74 -1.59 -7.86 28.73
C ILE A 74 -0.94 -7.38 27.42
N PRO A 75 -1.71 -6.85 26.44
CA PRO A 75 -3.11 -6.41 26.54
C PRO A 75 -4.15 -7.54 26.54
N GLN A 76 -5.37 -7.23 27.01
CA GLN A 76 -6.57 -8.08 26.91
C GLN A 76 -7.76 -7.25 26.43
N LEU A 77 -8.42 -7.69 25.37
CA LEU A 77 -9.66 -7.11 24.89
C LEU A 77 -10.85 -7.93 25.42
N TYR A 78 -11.83 -7.23 25.98
CA TYR A 78 -13.13 -7.77 26.32
C TYR A 78 -14.21 -7.11 25.48
N VAL A 79 -15.18 -7.89 25.02
CA VAL A 79 -16.36 -7.40 24.30
C VAL A 79 -17.59 -8.05 24.89
N ASP A 80 -18.61 -7.24 25.20
CA ASP A 80 -19.84 -7.68 25.87
C ASP A 80 -19.58 -8.46 27.18
N GLY A 81 -18.50 -8.11 27.88
CA GLY A 81 -18.07 -8.73 29.13
C GLY A 81 -17.27 -10.03 28.98
N GLU A 82 -17.10 -10.55 27.76
CA GLU A 82 -16.35 -11.77 27.48
C GLU A 82 -14.93 -11.47 26.99
N LEU A 83 -13.96 -12.30 27.38
CA LEU A 83 -12.58 -12.17 26.92
C LEU A 83 -12.49 -12.57 25.45
N VAL A 84 -12.09 -11.63 24.60
CA VAL A 84 -11.77 -11.88 23.19
C VAL A 84 -10.35 -12.44 23.05
N GLY A 85 -9.39 -11.84 23.75
CA GLY A 85 -8.00 -12.33 23.78
C GLY A 85 -6.96 -11.23 23.88
N GLY A 86 -5.69 -11.63 23.70
CA GLY A 86 -4.55 -10.71 23.67
C GLY A 86 -4.24 -10.13 22.27
N SER A 87 -3.15 -9.38 22.16
CA SER A 87 -2.76 -8.67 20.93
C SER A 87 -2.78 -9.54 19.67
N ASP A 88 -2.15 -10.72 19.70
CA ASP A 88 -2.02 -11.56 18.50
C ASP A 88 -3.37 -12.11 18.02
N ILE A 89 -4.27 -12.44 18.95
CA ILE A 89 -5.64 -12.88 18.63
C ILE A 89 -6.44 -11.72 18.04
N ILE A 90 -6.31 -10.53 18.61
CA ILE A 90 -6.98 -9.33 18.08
C ILE A 90 -6.52 -9.08 16.63
N GLU A 91 -5.21 -9.09 16.36
CA GLU A 91 -4.67 -8.93 15.01
C GLU A 91 -5.20 -10.02 14.04
N GLN A 92 -5.28 -11.26 14.50
CA GLN A 92 -5.83 -12.37 13.71
C GLN A 92 -7.32 -12.17 13.38
N MET A 93 -8.14 -11.79 14.36
CA MET A 93 -9.58 -11.58 14.19
C MET A 93 -9.89 -10.36 13.32
N VAL A 94 -9.04 -9.32 13.35
CA VAL A 94 -9.11 -8.19 12.40
C VAL A 94 -8.85 -8.69 11.00
N GLY A 95 -7.78 -9.47 10.81
CA GLY A 95 -7.42 -10.05 9.52
C GLY A 95 -8.52 -10.93 8.95
N SER A 96 -9.07 -11.87 9.73
CA SER A 96 -10.11 -12.79 9.30
C SER A 96 -11.47 -12.12 9.04
N GLY A 97 -11.71 -10.96 9.65
CA GLY A 97 -13.00 -10.27 9.62
C GLY A 97 -13.92 -10.65 10.79
N GLU A 98 -13.54 -11.61 11.63
CA GLU A 98 -14.32 -12.03 12.81
C GLU A 98 -14.55 -10.86 13.78
N LEU A 99 -13.55 -10.01 14.00
CA LEU A 99 -13.71 -8.84 14.88
C LEU A 99 -14.70 -7.82 14.29
N HIS A 100 -14.71 -7.64 12.97
CA HIS A 100 -15.67 -6.77 12.29
C HIS A 100 -17.09 -7.29 12.50
N GLY A 101 -17.30 -8.60 12.32
CA GLY A 101 -18.57 -9.27 12.59
C GLY A 101 -19.03 -9.10 14.04
N LEU A 102 -18.12 -9.23 15.01
CA LEU A 102 -18.41 -9.02 16.43
C LEU A 102 -18.92 -7.60 16.72
N PHE A 103 -18.36 -6.60 16.05
CA PHE A 103 -18.79 -5.21 16.20
C PHE A 103 -19.96 -4.80 15.30
N GLY A 104 -20.36 -5.65 14.36
CA GLY A 104 -21.38 -5.33 13.35
C GLY A 104 -20.87 -4.38 12.26
N VAL A 105 -19.56 -4.30 12.07
CA VAL A 105 -18.90 -3.51 11.03
C VAL A 105 -18.69 -4.39 9.80
N ALA A 106 -18.74 -3.79 8.61
CA ALA A 106 -18.46 -4.52 7.38
C ALA A 106 -17.03 -5.10 7.43
N PRO A 107 -16.84 -6.42 7.25
CA PRO A 107 -15.50 -7.00 7.19
C PRO A 107 -14.75 -6.49 5.96
N PRO A 108 -13.41 -6.50 5.99
CA PRO A 108 -12.63 -6.12 4.84
C PRO A 108 -12.91 -7.09 3.69
N ASP A 109 -12.96 -6.58 2.46
CA ASP A 109 -13.06 -7.42 1.28
C ASP A 109 -11.82 -8.34 1.18
N ARG A 110 -12.06 -9.64 1.34
CA ARG A 110 -11.08 -10.73 1.27
C ARG A 110 -11.26 -11.59 0.00
N THR A 111 -11.96 -11.08 -1.00
CA THR A 111 -12.16 -11.78 -2.28
C THR A 111 -10.81 -12.13 -2.90
N PRO A 112 -10.54 -13.41 -3.22
CA PRO A 112 -9.32 -13.78 -3.91
C PRO A 112 -9.23 -13.10 -5.29
N PRO A 113 -8.06 -12.53 -5.65
CA PRO A 113 -7.87 -11.92 -6.96
C PRO A 113 -7.92 -12.98 -8.07
N SER A 114 -8.41 -12.59 -9.25
CA SER A 114 -8.24 -13.40 -10.46
C SER A 114 -6.84 -13.16 -11.03
N ILE A 115 -6.00 -14.19 -11.10
CA ILE A 115 -4.66 -14.09 -11.70
C ILE A 115 -4.45 -15.22 -12.69
N SER A 116 -3.46 -15.07 -13.57
CA SER A 116 -3.04 -16.10 -14.51
C SER A 116 -1.55 -16.41 -14.38
N ILE A 117 -1.18 -17.67 -14.53
CA ILE A 117 0.21 -18.14 -14.53
C ILE A 117 0.43 -18.88 -15.84
N THR A 118 1.37 -18.39 -16.65
CA THR A 118 1.65 -19.03 -17.94
C THR A 118 2.20 -20.45 -17.75
N PRO A 119 2.09 -21.32 -18.76
CA PRO A 119 2.63 -22.68 -18.66
C PRO A 119 4.12 -22.74 -18.27
N ALA A 120 4.93 -21.82 -18.78
CA ALA A 120 6.37 -21.73 -18.49
C ALA A 120 6.63 -21.32 -17.04
N ALA A 121 5.93 -20.28 -16.54
CA ALA A 121 6.02 -19.88 -15.14
C ALA A 121 5.52 -20.99 -14.20
N ARG A 122 4.42 -21.65 -14.56
CA ARG A 122 3.81 -22.71 -13.77
C ARG A 122 4.77 -23.87 -13.53
N GLU A 123 5.51 -24.30 -14.54
CA GLU A 123 6.50 -25.39 -14.40
C GLU A 123 7.57 -25.03 -13.35
N MET A 124 8.11 -23.81 -13.44
CA MET A 124 9.13 -23.31 -12.51
C MET A 124 8.60 -23.18 -11.07
N ILE A 125 7.41 -22.60 -10.93
CA ILE A 125 6.79 -22.39 -9.62
C ILE A 125 6.38 -23.73 -8.98
N ALA A 126 5.76 -24.63 -9.75
CA ALA A 126 5.36 -25.95 -9.26
C ALA A 126 6.57 -26.74 -8.76
N LYS A 127 7.69 -26.69 -9.50
CA LYS A 127 8.93 -27.31 -9.08
C LYS A 127 9.46 -26.69 -7.78
N ALA A 128 9.52 -25.37 -7.70
CA ALA A 128 10.01 -24.67 -6.50
C ALA A 128 9.15 -24.98 -5.25
N VAL A 129 7.83 -25.00 -5.40
CA VAL A 129 6.89 -25.38 -4.33
C VAL A 129 7.10 -26.85 -3.92
N GLY A 130 7.23 -27.75 -4.90
CA GLY A 130 7.47 -29.18 -4.65
C GLY A 130 8.80 -29.44 -3.93
N ASP A 131 9.86 -28.74 -4.33
CA ASP A 131 11.20 -28.86 -3.74
C ASP A 131 11.26 -28.30 -2.31
N ALA A 132 10.50 -27.24 -2.01
CA ALA A 132 10.38 -26.69 -0.65
C ALA A 132 9.71 -27.69 0.30
N GLY A 133 8.72 -28.44 -0.18
CA GLY A 133 7.96 -29.41 0.60
C GLY A 133 7.08 -28.77 1.68
N GLY A 134 6.30 -29.60 2.36
CA GLY A 134 5.35 -29.14 3.39
C GLY A 134 4.16 -28.36 2.81
N ASP A 135 3.59 -27.45 3.60
CA ASP A 135 2.45 -26.60 3.22
C ASP A 135 2.91 -25.23 2.69
N TYR A 136 3.98 -25.22 1.89
CA TYR A 136 4.49 -24.01 1.25
C TYR A 136 3.68 -23.67 0.01
N VAL A 137 3.43 -22.38 -0.17
CA VAL A 137 2.69 -21.83 -1.32
C VAL A 137 3.44 -20.62 -1.88
N LEU A 138 3.04 -20.15 -3.06
CA LEU A 138 3.59 -18.92 -3.62
C LEU A 138 3.02 -17.71 -2.88
N GLN A 139 3.86 -16.98 -2.15
CA GLN A 139 3.53 -15.67 -1.58
C GLN A 139 3.78 -14.57 -2.61
N VAL A 140 2.79 -13.70 -2.78
CA VAL A 140 2.88 -12.51 -3.61
C VAL A 140 2.65 -11.27 -2.75
N ASP A 141 3.69 -10.47 -2.58
CA ASP A 141 3.59 -9.18 -1.90
C ASP A 141 3.55 -8.06 -2.96
N ILE A 142 2.53 -7.21 -2.93
CA ILE A 142 2.41 -6.04 -3.82
C ILE A 142 2.32 -4.79 -2.97
N ASP A 143 3.34 -3.94 -3.01
CA ASP A 143 3.36 -2.70 -2.24
C ASP A 143 2.48 -1.59 -2.85
N ALA A 144 2.42 -0.43 -2.18
CA ALA A 144 1.62 0.72 -2.65
C ALA A 144 2.09 1.30 -3.99
N SER A 145 3.35 1.04 -4.38
CA SER A 145 3.93 1.44 -5.66
C SER A 145 3.86 0.32 -6.70
N PHE A 146 3.07 -0.73 -6.45
CA PHE A 146 2.94 -1.90 -7.32
C PHE A 146 4.25 -2.65 -7.58
N ARG A 147 5.23 -2.52 -6.68
CA ARG A 147 6.39 -3.41 -6.71
C ARG A 147 5.97 -4.76 -6.18
N THR A 148 6.11 -5.78 -7.02
CA THR A 148 5.74 -7.14 -6.69
C THR A 148 6.96 -7.96 -6.29
N ARG A 149 6.86 -8.67 -5.16
CA ARG A 149 7.85 -9.66 -4.72
C ARG A 149 7.19 -11.03 -4.67
N LEU A 150 7.83 -12.00 -5.30
CA LEU A 150 7.45 -13.41 -5.28
C LEU A 150 8.40 -14.17 -4.37
N GLN A 151 7.86 -14.98 -3.47
CA GLN A 151 8.65 -15.86 -2.60
C GLN A 151 7.82 -17.09 -2.21
N LEU A 152 8.48 -18.13 -1.72
CA LEU A 152 7.76 -19.25 -1.10
C LEU A 152 7.59 -18.96 0.39
N ALA A 153 6.39 -19.20 0.90
CA ALA A 153 6.10 -19.07 2.33
C ALA A 153 5.19 -20.21 2.77
N PRO A 154 5.24 -20.60 4.06
CA PRO A 154 4.20 -21.46 4.64
C PRO A 154 2.82 -20.83 4.45
N ARG A 155 1.82 -21.67 4.24
CA ARG A 155 0.43 -21.25 4.16
C ARG A 155 0.03 -20.51 5.43
N SER A 156 -0.55 -19.33 5.27
CA SER A 156 -1.05 -18.53 6.38
C SER A 156 -2.57 -18.53 6.43
N ALA A 157 -3.15 -18.73 7.61
CA ALA A 157 -4.60 -18.62 7.83
C ALA A 157 -5.12 -17.19 7.64
N SER A 158 -4.27 -16.18 7.83
CA SER A 158 -4.64 -14.77 7.65
C SER A 158 -4.50 -14.28 6.21
N ALA A 159 -3.82 -15.04 5.34
CA ALA A 159 -3.65 -14.70 3.93
C ALA A 159 -4.92 -14.96 3.12
N ILE A 160 -5.02 -14.28 1.97
CA ILE A 160 -6.04 -14.53 0.96
C ILE A 160 -5.46 -15.51 -0.04
N LEU A 161 -6.06 -16.69 -0.15
CA LEU A 161 -5.62 -17.74 -1.06
C LEU A 161 -6.39 -17.66 -2.38
N ALA A 162 -5.66 -17.49 -3.48
CA ALA A 162 -6.15 -17.65 -4.83
C ALA A 162 -5.55 -18.92 -5.44
N ARG A 163 -6.31 -19.62 -6.29
CA ARG A 163 -5.81 -20.75 -7.07
C ARG A 163 -5.74 -20.36 -8.53
N ALA A 164 -4.54 -20.45 -9.10
CA ALA A 164 -4.26 -20.01 -10.46
C ALA A 164 -3.49 -21.09 -11.20
N ASP A 165 -4.07 -21.61 -12.28
CA ASP A 165 -3.44 -22.62 -13.15
C ASP A 165 -2.88 -23.85 -12.40
N GLY A 166 -3.53 -24.21 -11.28
CA GLY A 166 -3.16 -25.35 -10.44
C GLY A 166 -2.15 -25.03 -9.32
N ILE A 167 -1.71 -23.79 -9.21
CA ILE A 167 -0.84 -23.30 -8.13
C ILE A 167 -1.66 -22.56 -7.09
N ASP A 168 -1.39 -22.83 -5.83
CA ASP A 168 -1.92 -22.07 -4.70
C ASP A 168 -1.03 -20.84 -4.48
N VAL A 169 -1.66 -19.67 -4.51
CA VAL A 169 -1.01 -18.37 -4.41
C VAL A 169 -1.67 -17.59 -3.28
N GLN A 170 -0.87 -17.07 -2.36
CA GLN A 170 -1.38 -16.33 -1.21
C GLN A 170 -0.92 -14.88 -1.22
N PHE A 171 -1.78 -14.01 -0.71
CA PHE A 171 -1.60 -12.56 -0.65
C PHE A 171 -1.93 -12.05 0.76
N ASP A 172 -1.34 -10.92 1.14
CA ASP A 172 -1.93 -10.11 2.20
C ASP A 172 -3.19 -9.36 1.68
N LEU A 173 -3.92 -8.72 2.59
CA LEU A 173 -5.17 -8.03 2.25
C LEU A 173 -4.96 -6.92 1.20
N ALA A 174 -3.87 -6.16 1.33
CA ALA A 174 -3.58 -5.04 0.44
C ALA A 174 -3.11 -5.51 -0.94
N GLY A 175 -2.26 -6.53 -0.99
CA GLY A 175 -1.74 -7.13 -2.20
C GLY A 175 -2.82 -7.82 -3.01
N ALA A 176 -3.76 -8.53 -2.37
CA ALA A 176 -4.90 -9.14 -3.05
C ALA A 176 -5.69 -8.11 -3.88
N ARG A 177 -5.99 -6.95 -3.30
CA ARG A 177 -6.71 -5.85 -3.98
C ARG A 177 -5.94 -5.24 -5.16
N ARG A 178 -4.61 -5.38 -5.18
CA ARG A 178 -3.75 -4.87 -6.26
C ARG A 178 -3.44 -5.93 -7.32
N ALA A 179 -3.81 -7.18 -7.09
CA ALA A 179 -3.40 -8.31 -7.92
C ALA A 179 -4.43 -8.72 -8.98
N ASP A 180 -5.64 -8.14 -8.99
CA ASP A 180 -6.69 -8.59 -9.91
C ASP A 180 -6.29 -8.40 -11.39
N GLY A 181 -6.45 -9.44 -12.20
CA GLY A 181 -5.98 -9.50 -13.58
C GLY A 181 -4.46 -9.63 -13.76
N MET A 182 -3.68 -9.80 -12.69
CA MET A 182 -2.22 -9.95 -12.79
C MET A 182 -1.84 -11.25 -13.49
N THR A 183 -0.82 -11.21 -14.34
CA THR A 183 -0.22 -12.36 -15.01
C THR A 183 1.22 -12.58 -14.54
N ILE A 184 1.57 -13.84 -14.24
CA ILE A 184 2.93 -14.27 -13.95
C ILE A 184 3.42 -15.11 -15.12
N ASP A 185 4.48 -14.65 -15.77
CA ASP A 185 5.15 -15.33 -16.87
C ASP A 185 6.61 -15.67 -16.52
N PHE A 186 7.29 -16.38 -17.40
CA PHE A 186 8.71 -16.70 -17.29
C PHE A 186 9.41 -16.28 -18.58
N ALA A 187 10.36 -15.35 -18.44
CA ALA A 187 11.22 -14.96 -19.54
C ALA A 187 12.57 -15.67 -19.42
N ASP A 188 13.02 -16.23 -20.55
CA ASP A 188 14.37 -16.73 -20.77
C ASP A 188 14.91 -16.03 -22.03
N ASP A 189 15.44 -14.82 -21.82
CA ASP A 189 16.00 -14.00 -22.89
C ASP A 189 17.40 -13.47 -22.53
N ILE A 190 17.98 -12.70 -23.45
CA ILE A 190 19.31 -12.10 -23.27
C ILE A 190 19.40 -11.14 -22.08
N ARG A 191 18.27 -10.67 -21.53
CA ARG A 191 18.19 -9.75 -20.38
C ARG A 191 18.14 -10.49 -19.06
N GLY A 192 17.85 -11.79 -19.06
CA GLY A 192 17.92 -12.64 -17.89
C GLY A 192 16.94 -13.82 -17.95
N ARG A 193 17.10 -14.72 -16.97
CA ARG A 193 16.16 -15.82 -16.72
C ARG A 193 15.42 -15.57 -15.44
N GLY A 194 14.09 -15.49 -15.49
CA GLY A 194 13.30 -15.23 -14.30
C GLY A 194 11.81 -15.07 -14.56
N LEU A 195 11.06 -14.98 -13.46
CA LEU A 195 9.64 -14.68 -13.51
C LEU A 195 9.43 -13.21 -13.90
N VAL A 196 8.49 -12.98 -14.82
CA VAL A 196 8.03 -11.66 -15.25
C VAL A 196 6.61 -11.47 -14.78
N ILE A 197 6.29 -10.26 -14.34
CA ILE A 197 5.00 -9.95 -13.74
C ILE A 197 4.38 -8.81 -14.52
N GLU A 198 3.19 -9.05 -15.05
CA GLU A 198 2.36 -8.03 -15.66
C GLU A 198 1.17 -7.77 -14.75
N ASN A 199 1.07 -6.55 -14.23
CA ASN A 199 -0.03 -6.14 -13.38
C ASN A 199 -0.80 -5.00 -14.05
N PRO A 200 -2.03 -5.24 -14.56
CA PRO A 200 -2.80 -4.21 -15.26
C PRO A 200 -3.25 -3.05 -14.34
N ASN A 201 -3.20 -3.25 -13.02
CA ASN A 201 -3.53 -2.22 -12.03
C ASN A 201 -2.35 -1.30 -11.72
N ALA A 202 -1.13 -1.69 -12.12
CA ALA A 202 0.04 -0.85 -11.88
C ALA A 202 -0.05 0.43 -12.72
N PRO A 203 0.32 1.61 -12.15
CA PRO A 203 0.42 2.83 -12.93
C PRO A 203 1.30 2.60 -14.15
N ARG A 204 0.82 3.05 -15.32
CA ARG A 204 1.60 2.98 -16.55
C ARG A 204 2.95 3.66 -16.33
N PRO A 205 4.06 3.06 -16.76
CA PRO A 205 5.36 3.71 -16.70
C PRO A 205 5.30 5.09 -17.35
N VAL A 206 6.18 6.00 -16.91
CA VAL A 206 6.37 7.28 -17.61
C VAL A 206 6.67 6.99 -19.06
N GLN A 207 5.85 7.56 -19.95
CA GLN A 207 5.97 7.39 -21.38
C GLN A 207 6.99 8.38 -21.93
N GLU A 208 7.73 7.98 -22.95
CA GLU A 208 8.56 8.90 -23.70
C GLU A 208 7.70 9.60 -24.76
N ILE A 209 7.91 10.91 -24.96
CA ILE A 209 7.30 11.67 -26.04
C ILE A 209 8.37 12.48 -26.78
N SER A 210 8.30 12.47 -28.11
CA SER A 210 9.20 13.30 -28.92
C SER A 210 8.78 14.78 -28.84
N PRO A 211 9.71 15.75 -29.03
CA PRO A 211 9.34 17.16 -29.06
C PRO A 211 8.31 17.50 -30.15
N ALA A 212 8.40 16.86 -31.33
CA ALA A 212 7.44 17.06 -32.42
C ALA A 212 6.02 16.61 -32.02
N GLU A 213 5.88 15.40 -31.47
CA GLU A 213 4.58 14.91 -31.00
C GLU A 213 4.04 15.75 -29.83
N ALA A 214 4.91 16.15 -28.90
CA ALA A 214 4.52 17.05 -27.81
C ALA A 214 4.00 18.39 -28.35
N ASN A 215 4.68 18.98 -29.34
CA ASN A 215 4.25 20.22 -30.00
C ASN A 215 2.89 20.09 -30.69
N ASP A 216 2.65 18.99 -31.40
CA ASP A 216 1.38 18.72 -32.07
C ASP A 216 0.23 18.57 -31.06
N ARG A 217 0.46 17.83 -29.97
CA ARG A 217 -0.55 17.65 -28.91
C ARG A 217 -0.81 18.93 -28.11
N LEU A 218 0.21 19.76 -27.89
CA LEU A 218 0.04 21.10 -27.30
C LEU A 218 -0.77 22.01 -28.21
N ALA A 219 -0.53 21.97 -29.53
CA ALA A 219 -1.30 22.73 -30.50
C ALA A 219 -2.77 22.30 -30.53
N ALA A 220 -3.03 21.00 -30.35
CA ALA A 220 -4.38 20.44 -30.27
C ALA A 220 -5.05 20.63 -28.90
N GLY A 221 -4.34 21.13 -27.87
CA GLY A 221 -4.87 21.28 -26.51
C GLY A 221 -5.10 19.96 -25.77
N THR A 222 -4.43 18.87 -26.18
CA THR A 222 -4.59 17.52 -25.59
C THR A 222 -3.43 17.13 -24.67
N LEU A 223 -2.54 18.07 -24.38
CA LEU A 223 -1.37 17.88 -23.53
C LEU A 223 -1.09 19.17 -22.75
N THR A 224 -0.75 19.02 -21.47
CA THR A 224 -0.22 20.11 -20.65
C THR A 224 1.29 19.94 -20.52
N LEU A 225 2.06 20.94 -20.94
CA LEU A 225 3.51 20.94 -20.81
C LEU A 225 3.90 21.56 -19.46
N VAL A 226 4.82 20.92 -18.75
CA VAL A 226 5.36 21.38 -17.47
C VAL A 226 6.87 21.51 -17.60
N ASP A 227 7.38 22.74 -17.56
CA ASP A 227 8.80 23.04 -17.58
C ASP A 227 9.38 23.00 -16.16
N VAL A 228 10.30 22.07 -15.93
CA VAL A 228 10.95 21.84 -14.63
C VAL A 228 12.34 22.49 -14.54
N ARG A 229 12.77 23.21 -15.57
CA ARG A 229 14.04 23.94 -15.56
C ARG A 229 13.92 25.15 -14.65
N PRO A 230 15.01 25.64 -14.05
CA PRO A 230 15.00 26.86 -13.25
C PRO A 230 14.79 28.12 -14.13
N PRO A 231 14.43 29.27 -13.54
CA PRO A 231 14.07 30.49 -14.27
C PRO A 231 15.14 31.00 -15.24
N GLU A 232 16.42 30.93 -14.87
CA GLU A 232 17.54 31.38 -15.69
C GLU A 232 17.71 30.57 -16.99
N GLU A 233 17.46 29.27 -16.92
CA GLU A 233 17.47 28.38 -18.08
C GLU A 233 16.30 28.69 -19.02
N ARG A 234 15.11 28.94 -18.46
CA ARG A 234 13.91 29.30 -19.24
C ARG A 234 14.02 30.69 -19.88
N ALA A 235 14.73 31.62 -19.23
CA ALA A 235 15.01 32.94 -19.78
C ALA A 235 15.96 32.87 -20.99
N THR A 236 16.84 31.86 -21.01
CA THR A 236 17.78 31.62 -22.13
C THR A 236 17.11 30.93 -23.31
N ALA A 237 16.28 29.92 -23.03
CA ALA A 237 15.58 29.15 -24.04
C ALA A 237 14.18 28.78 -23.57
N SER A 238 13.16 29.09 -24.36
CA SER A 238 11.76 28.83 -24.03
C SER A 238 11.03 28.29 -25.24
N VAL A 239 10.09 27.38 -25.01
CA VAL A 239 9.23 26.86 -26.06
C VAL A 239 8.19 27.93 -26.45
N ALA A 240 7.88 28.05 -27.74
CA ALA A 240 6.83 28.96 -28.23
C ALA A 240 5.41 28.38 -28.04
N ARG A 241 5.16 27.71 -26.91
CA ARG A 241 3.88 27.09 -26.54
C ARG A 241 3.55 27.41 -25.07
N PRO A 242 2.25 27.41 -24.67
CA PRO A 242 1.91 27.51 -23.27
C PRO A 242 2.51 26.36 -22.46
N PHE A 243 3.08 26.68 -21.30
CA PHE A 243 3.59 25.71 -20.34
C PHE A 243 3.34 26.18 -18.91
N GLU A 244 3.25 25.21 -18.02
CA GLU A 244 3.29 25.41 -16.58
C GLU A 244 4.73 25.37 -16.09
N VAL A 245 5.04 26.13 -15.04
CA VAL A 245 6.33 26.06 -14.36
C VAL A 245 6.18 25.20 -13.12
N LEU A 246 7.06 24.23 -12.93
CA LEU A 246 7.03 23.42 -11.71
C LEU A 246 7.67 24.16 -10.53
N ASP A 247 6.88 24.97 -9.84
CA ASP A 247 7.20 25.60 -8.56
C ASP A 247 6.28 25.09 -7.43
N GLY A 248 6.47 25.58 -6.20
CA GLY A 248 5.73 25.09 -5.02
C GLY A 248 4.20 25.19 -5.16
N ASP A 249 3.70 26.32 -5.66
CA ASP A 249 2.26 26.56 -5.83
C ASP A 249 1.70 25.75 -7.01
N ALA A 250 2.48 25.65 -8.10
CA ALA A 250 2.11 24.85 -9.26
C ALA A 250 2.07 23.36 -8.94
N ILE A 251 2.96 22.83 -8.09
CA ILE A 251 2.91 21.42 -7.65
C ILE A 251 1.54 21.14 -7.03
N THR A 252 1.10 21.91 -6.02
CA THR A 252 -0.18 21.67 -5.36
C THR A 252 -1.36 21.73 -6.32
N ARG A 253 -1.36 22.70 -7.25
CA ARG A 253 -2.42 22.83 -8.26
C ARG A 253 -2.41 21.68 -9.27
N LEU A 254 -1.24 21.31 -9.80
CA LEU A 254 -1.10 20.19 -10.73
C LEU A 254 -1.56 18.88 -10.06
N GLN A 255 -1.29 18.69 -8.77
CA GLN A 255 -1.71 17.51 -8.01
C GLN A 255 -3.24 17.34 -7.92
N GLN A 256 -3.97 18.45 -7.96
CA GLN A 256 -5.42 18.49 -7.89
C GLN A 256 -6.10 18.28 -9.25
N LEU A 257 -5.34 18.22 -10.34
CA LEU A 257 -5.89 17.92 -11.66
C LEU A 257 -6.47 16.49 -11.72
N PRO A 258 -7.44 16.24 -12.62
CA PRO A 258 -7.91 14.89 -12.94
C PRO A 258 -6.72 13.97 -13.26
N LYS A 259 -6.72 12.75 -12.71
CA LYS A 259 -5.58 11.81 -12.83
C LYS A 259 -5.35 11.28 -14.24
N ASP A 260 -6.34 11.42 -15.11
CA ASP A 260 -6.26 11.15 -16.54
C ASP A 260 -5.76 12.35 -17.36
N THR A 261 -5.48 13.50 -16.74
CA THR A 261 -4.92 14.68 -17.43
C THR A 261 -3.55 14.34 -18.02
N PRO A 262 -3.35 14.53 -19.34
CA PRO A 262 -2.05 14.30 -19.97
C PRO A 262 -1.02 15.37 -19.58
N LEU A 263 0.06 14.96 -18.91
CA LEU A 263 1.15 15.84 -18.47
C LEU A 263 2.46 15.44 -19.15
N ALA A 264 3.11 16.37 -19.85
CA ALA A 264 4.47 16.20 -20.36
C ALA A 264 5.46 17.08 -19.60
N PHE A 265 6.56 16.50 -19.15
CA PHE A 265 7.60 17.21 -18.42
C PHE A 265 8.79 17.52 -19.33
N LEU A 266 9.23 18.78 -19.30
CA LEU A 266 10.34 19.29 -20.08
C LEU A 266 11.48 19.72 -19.15
N CYS A 267 12.70 19.29 -19.46
CA CYS A 267 13.90 19.87 -18.87
C CYS A 267 14.95 20.18 -19.93
N HIS A 268 16.22 20.30 -19.55
CA HIS A 268 17.30 20.53 -20.51
C HIS A 268 17.50 19.32 -21.45
N ARG A 269 17.75 18.11 -20.90
CA ARG A 269 18.09 16.90 -21.69
C ARG A 269 17.29 15.64 -21.32
N GLY A 270 16.22 15.76 -20.54
CA GLY A 270 15.34 14.65 -20.15
C GLY A 270 15.50 14.10 -18.72
N GLY A 271 16.63 14.33 -18.03
CA GLY A 271 16.90 13.72 -16.71
C GLY A 271 16.08 14.27 -15.54
N ARG A 272 15.89 15.59 -15.45
CA ARG A 272 15.06 16.23 -14.40
C ARG A 272 13.57 16.03 -14.67
N SER A 273 13.17 16.08 -15.93
CA SER A 273 11.80 15.85 -16.37
C SER A 273 11.37 14.40 -16.11
N GLN A 274 12.25 13.40 -16.29
CA GLN A 274 11.96 12.03 -15.90
C GLN A 274 11.61 11.91 -14.40
N GLN A 275 12.40 12.55 -13.53
CA GLN A 275 12.15 12.50 -12.07
C GLN A 275 10.83 13.19 -11.70
N ALA A 276 10.53 14.33 -12.32
CA ALA A 276 9.25 15.00 -12.13
C ALA A 276 8.08 14.14 -12.63
N ALA A 277 8.20 13.55 -13.82
CA ALA A 277 7.21 12.64 -14.36
C ALA A 277 6.95 11.44 -13.42
N GLU A 278 8.00 10.82 -12.89
CA GLU A 278 7.90 9.73 -11.91
C GLU A 278 7.16 10.16 -10.63
N HIS A 279 7.40 11.38 -10.15
CA HIS A 279 6.71 11.94 -9.00
C HIS A 279 5.19 12.04 -9.21
N PHE A 280 4.75 12.54 -10.37
CA PHE A 280 3.32 12.64 -10.68
C PHE A 280 2.69 11.27 -10.99
N ARG A 281 3.42 10.37 -11.66
CA ARG A 281 2.97 8.97 -11.85
C ARG A 281 2.66 8.30 -10.51
N ASN A 282 3.55 8.44 -9.53
CA ASN A 282 3.38 7.86 -8.19
C ASN A 282 2.20 8.49 -7.39
N GLN A 283 1.62 9.58 -7.88
CA GLN A 283 0.42 10.21 -7.32
C GLN A 283 -0.85 9.86 -8.09
N GLY A 284 -0.77 8.84 -8.93
CA GLY A 284 -1.90 8.25 -9.65
C GLY A 284 -2.15 8.83 -11.03
N PHE A 285 -1.32 9.75 -11.53
CA PHE A 285 -1.47 10.22 -12.92
C PHE A 285 -1.20 9.08 -13.91
N THR A 286 -2.12 8.88 -14.85
CA THR A 286 -2.10 7.73 -15.79
C THR A 286 -1.53 8.08 -17.16
N GLN A 287 -1.46 9.37 -17.49
CA GLN A 287 -0.96 9.89 -18.76
C GLN A 287 0.21 10.84 -18.51
N VAL A 288 1.37 10.28 -18.16
CA VAL A 288 2.57 11.06 -17.83
C VAL A 288 3.68 10.80 -18.84
N TYR A 289 4.25 11.88 -19.35
CA TYR A 289 5.26 11.86 -20.41
C TYR A 289 6.55 12.60 -20.02
N ASN A 290 7.69 12.07 -20.45
CA ASN A 290 8.98 12.74 -20.43
C ASN A 290 9.34 13.18 -21.85
N VAL A 291 9.58 14.48 -22.06
CA VAL A 291 10.02 14.99 -23.36
C VAL A 291 11.47 14.57 -23.62
N VAL A 292 11.65 13.65 -24.57
CA VAL A 292 12.94 13.04 -24.87
C VAL A 292 13.91 14.08 -25.40
N GLY A 293 15.12 14.11 -24.84
CA GLY A 293 16.16 15.07 -25.22
C GLY A 293 15.90 16.52 -24.78
N GLY A 294 14.78 16.78 -24.12
CA GLY A 294 14.45 18.08 -23.52
C GLY A 294 14.41 19.24 -24.52
N ILE A 295 14.76 20.44 -24.04
CA ILE A 295 14.72 21.68 -24.84
C ILE A 295 15.73 21.68 -26.00
N ASP A 296 16.86 20.97 -25.87
CA ASP A 296 17.84 20.86 -26.94
C ASP A 296 17.27 20.12 -28.15
N ALA A 297 16.61 18.98 -27.89
CA ALA A 297 15.93 18.23 -28.93
C ALA A 297 14.73 19.00 -29.49
N TRP A 298 14.08 19.84 -28.68
CA TRP A 298 13.02 20.74 -29.14
C TRP A 298 13.55 21.77 -30.14
N SER A 299 14.70 22.36 -29.85
CA SER A 299 15.40 23.27 -30.75
C SER A 299 15.73 22.58 -32.09
N ASP A 300 16.21 21.33 -32.04
CA ASP A 300 16.56 20.58 -33.25
C ASP A 300 15.36 20.21 -34.13
N SER A 301 14.25 19.81 -33.53
CA SER A 301 13.17 19.11 -34.25
C SER A 301 11.89 19.92 -34.43
N VAL A 302 11.71 21.01 -33.67
CA VAL A 302 10.47 21.79 -33.67
C VAL A 302 10.73 23.26 -34.00
N ASP A 303 11.67 23.90 -33.31
CA ASP A 303 11.91 25.33 -33.44
C ASP A 303 13.40 25.67 -33.32
N GLY A 304 14.07 25.73 -34.48
CA GLY A 304 15.50 26.06 -34.57
C GLY A 304 15.87 27.48 -34.14
N SER A 305 14.89 28.33 -33.81
CA SER A 305 15.17 29.64 -33.21
C SER A 305 15.40 29.56 -31.70
N VAL A 306 14.99 28.47 -31.04
CA VAL A 306 15.23 28.23 -29.61
C VAL A 306 16.73 27.98 -29.38
N PRO A 307 17.42 28.79 -28.57
CA PRO A 307 18.84 28.59 -28.29
C PRO A 307 19.10 27.29 -27.52
N LYS A 308 20.26 26.67 -27.77
CA LYS A 308 20.80 25.56 -26.97
C LYS A 308 21.87 26.08 -26.01
N TYR A 309 22.10 25.38 -24.91
CA TYR A 309 23.07 25.80 -23.88
C TYR A 309 23.68 24.63 -23.09
#